data_AF-A0AAW0GUR3-F1
#
_entry.id   AF-A0AAW0GUR3-F1
#
_cell.length_a   1.000
_cell.length_b   1.000
_cell.length_c   1.000
_cell.angle_alpha   90.00
_cell.angle_beta   90.00
_cell.angle_gamma   90.00
#
_symmetry.space_group_name_H-M   'P 1'
#
loop_
_entity.id
_entity.type
_entity.pdbx_description
1 polymer ?
#
loop_
_entity_poly.entity_id
_entity_poly.type
_entity_poly.pdbx_seq_one_letter_code
_entity_poly.pdbx_strand_id
1 'polypeptide(L)'
;MRLSPVFHWPSHLPLCLLGNISRFVSETLIVCKEFIEALEACHAETWAKWTGGCNQAKVDLNNCLKQDRFDQAAKNREKAKERREKTQNALRELHEEK
;
A
#
# COMPACT_ATOMS: atom_id res chain seq x y z
N MET A 1 5.32 22.28 -35.63
CA MET A 1 4.63 22.18 -34.32
C MET A 1 4.78 20.74 -33.83
N ARG A 2 5.54 20.52 -32.75
CA ARG A 2 5.69 19.19 -32.14
C ARG A 2 4.49 18.96 -31.23
N LEU A 3 3.63 18.02 -31.57
CA LEU A 3 2.53 17.58 -30.72
C LEU A 3 3.10 16.77 -29.54
N SER A 4 2.69 17.13 -28.33
CA SER A 4 3.06 16.48 -27.06
C SER A 4 2.71 14.99 -27.06
N PRO A 5 3.49 14.12 -26.39
CA PRO A 5 3.15 12.71 -26.31
C PRO A 5 1.97 12.53 -25.36
N VAL A 6 0.90 11.92 -25.88
CA VAL A 6 -0.20 11.39 -25.09
C VAL A 6 0.40 10.38 -24.10
N PHE A 7 0.20 10.64 -22.81
CA PHE A 7 0.53 9.73 -21.71
C PHE A 7 -0.33 8.47 -21.90
N HIS A 8 0.20 7.49 -22.64
CA HIS A 8 -0.45 6.20 -22.83
C HIS A 8 -0.25 5.38 -21.56
N TRP A 9 -1.24 5.41 -20.66
CA TRP A 9 -1.28 4.52 -19.50
C TRP A 9 -1.54 3.10 -20.03
N PRO A 10 -0.62 2.13 -19.87
CA PRO A 10 -0.87 0.78 -20.35
C PRO A 10 -2.02 0.16 -19.54
N SER A 11 -3.12 -0.13 -20.21
CA SER A 11 -4.31 -0.82 -19.69
C SER A 11 -4.05 -2.29 -19.30
N HIS A 12 -2.84 -2.79 -19.52
CA HIS A 12 -2.40 -4.11 -19.12
C HIS A 12 -1.32 -4.01 -18.03
N LEU A 13 -1.70 -3.49 -16.86
CA LEU A 13 -0.93 -3.86 -15.67
C LEU A 13 -1.17 -5.36 -15.43
N PRO A 14 -0.11 -6.19 -15.35
CA PRO A 14 -0.26 -7.60 -15.03
C PRO A 14 -0.98 -7.70 -13.67
N LEU A 15 -2.02 -8.54 -13.59
CA LEU A 15 -2.85 -8.76 -12.39
C LEU A 15 -2.02 -9.01 -11.11
N CYS A 16 -0.78 -9.45 -11.25
CA CYS A 16 0.18 -9.61 -10.14
C CYS A 16 0.49 -8.31 -9.37
N LEU A 17 0.26 -7.12 -9.95
CA LEU A 17 0.42 -5.83 -9.26
C LEU A 17 -0.88 -5.34 -8.59
N LEU A 18 -2.02 -5.96 -8.89
CA LEU A 18 -3.33 -5.66 -8.31
C LEU A 18 -3.69 -6.61 -7.16
N GLY A 19 -2.68 -7.08 -6.42
CA GLY A 19 -2.89 -7.88 -5.22
C GLY A 19 -3.62 -7.07 -4.14
N ASN A 20 -4.95 -7.12 -4.15
CA ASN A 20 -5.86 -6.74 -3.06
C ASN A 20 -5.68 -5.31 -2.48
N ILE A 21 -5.89 -4.29 -3.33
CA ILE A 21 -5.97 -2.89 -2.87
C ILE A 21 -7.02 -2.73 -1.74
N SER A 22 -8.15 -3.42 -1.84
CA SER A 22 -9.26 -3.29 -0.87
C SER A 22 -8.92 -3.81 0.54
N ARG A 23 -8.18 -4.92 0.65
CA ARG A 23 -7.77 -5.47 1.96
C ARG A 23 -6.67 -4.65 2.61
N PHE A 24 -5.80 -4.03 1.81
CA PHE A 24 -4.74 -3.16 2.31
C PHE A 24 -5.32 -1.93 3.03
N VAL A 25 -6.37 -1.32 2.49
CA VAL A 25 -6.99 -0.13 3.09
C VAL A 25 -7.58 -0.41 4.47
N SER A 26 -8.23 -1.56 4.69
CA SER A 26 -8.89 -1.84 5.97
C SER A 26 -7.91 -2.11 7.12
N GLU A 27 -6.80 -2.80 6.86
CA GLU A 27 -5.78 -3.07 7.89
C GLU A 27 -5.04 -1.79 8.31
N THR A 28 -4.67 -0.94 7.34
CA THR A 28 -3.99 0.34 7.61
C THR A 28 -4.86 1.31 8.43
N LEU A 29 -6.17 1.35 8.16
CA LEU A 29 -7.11 2.20 8.91
C LEU A 29 -7.20 1.82 10.39
N ILE A 30 -7.11 0.53 10.71
CA ILE A 30 -7.14 0.05 12.10
C ILE A 30 -5.82 0.40 12.80
N VAL A 31 -4.69 0.17 12.16
CA VAL A 31 -3.35 0.39 12.76
C VAL A 31 -3.08 1.87 13.02
N CYS A 32 -3.46 2.75 12.08
CA CYS A 32 -3.21 4.18 12.19
C CYS A 32 -4.41 4.99 12.73
N LYS A 33 -5.41 4.32 13.33
CA LYS A 33 -6.67 4.94 13.76
C LYS A 33 -6.47 6.17 14.63
N GLU A 34 -5.62 6.08 15.66
CA GLU A 34 -5.41 7.19 16.61
C GLU A 34 -4.80 8.44 15.94
N PHE A 35 -3.90 8.24 14.97
CA PHE A 35 -3.31 9.34 14.19
C PHE A 35 -4.30 9.96 13.21
N ILE A 36 -5.20 9.14 12.66
CA ILE A 36 -6.30 9.62 11.80
C ILE A 36 -7.26 10.46 12.63
N GLU A 37 -7.69 9.97 13.79
CA GLU A 37 -8.59 10.68 14.71
C GLU A 37 -7.95 12.00 15.20
N ALA A 38 -6.66 12.02 15.50
CA ALA A 38 -5.94 13.23 15.87
C ALA A 38 -5.90 14.28 14.74
N LEU A 39 -5.69 13.84 13.50
CA LEU A 39 -5.70 14.74 12.35
C LEU A 39 -7.13 15.23 12.03
N GLU A 40 -8.13 14.37 12.17
CA GLU A 40 -9.54 14.73 12.00
C GLU A 40 -9.98 15.75 13.06
N ALA A 41 -9.59 15.55 14.32
CA ALA A 41 -9.84 16.51 15.39
C ALA A 41 -9.20 17.87 15.10
N CYS A 42 -7.97 17.90 14.57
CA CYS A 42 -7.34 19.15 14.16
C CYS A 42 -8.04 19.81 12.96
N HIS A 43 -8.52 19.01 12.01
CA HIS A 43 -9.26 19.49 10.84
C HIS A 43 -10.68 19.96 11.15
N ALA A 44 -11.24 19.61 12.32
CA ALA A 44 -12.49 20.19 12.79
C ALA A 44 -12.38 21.72 12.93
N GLU A 45 -11.19 22.22 13.30
CA GLU A 45 -10.84 23.63 13.28
C GLU A 45 -10.42 24.07 11.88
N THR A 46 -11.34 24.69 11.15
CA THR A 46 -11.13 25.05 9.74
C THR A 46 -9.92 25.97 9.57
N TRP A 47 -9.69 26.92 10.49
CA TRP A 47 -8.57 27.87 10.38
C TRP A 47 -7.20 27.21 10.52
N ALA A 48 -7.05 26.27 11.46
CA ALA A 48 -5.79 25.55 11.70
C ALA A 48 -5.37 24.70 10.49
N LYS A 49 -6.34 24.18 9.73
CA LYS A 49 -6.09 23.45 8.47
C LYS A 49 -5.46 24.34 7.40
N TRP A 50 -5.94 25.58 7.24
CA TRP A 50 -5.46 26.51 6.21
C TRP A 50 -4.12 27.15 6.57
N THR A 51 -3.88 27.43 7.86
CA THR A 51 -2.64 28.07 8.32
C THR A 51 -1.49 27.10 8.57
N GLY A 52 -1.73 25.78 8.45
CA GLY A 52 -0.71 24.74 8.70
C GLY A 52 -0.55 24.36 10.17
N GLY A 53 -1.49 24.75 11.04
CA GLY A 53 -1.51 24.37 12.46
C GLY A 53 -1.61 22.85 12.69
N CYS A 54 -2.09 22.08 11.70
CA CYS A 54 -2.21 20.62 11.77
C CYS A 54 -0.99 19.84 11.24
N ASN A 55 0.13 20.52 10.94
CA ASN A 55 1.28 19.87 10.32
C ASN A 55 1.91 18.76 11.17
N GLN A 56 1.93 18.92 12.50
CA GLN A 56 2.49 17.89 13.38
C GLN A 56 1.65 16.60 13.32
N ALA A 57 0.33 16.68 13.52
CA ALA A 57 -0.58 15.54 13.41
C ALA A 57 -0.48 14.86 12.03
N LYS A 58 -0.30 15.65 10.97
CA LYS A 58 -0.07 15.12 9.61
C LYS A 58 1.26 14.37 9.50
N VAL A 59 2.35 14.89 10.10
CA VAL A 59 3.65 14.21 10.12
C VAL A 59 3.55 12.88 10.86
N ASP A 60 2.87 12.87 12.00
CA ASP A 60 2.69 11.66 12.82
C ASP A 60 1.89 10.59 12.07
N LEU A 61 0.80 10.99 11.42
CA LEU A 61 0.03 10.09 10.55
C LEU A 61 0.89 9.56 9.38
N ASN A 62 1.68 10.41 8.73
CA ASN A 62 2.56 9.98 7.63
C ASN A 62 3.61 8.96 8.10
N ASN A 63 4.14 9.12 9.31
CA ASN A 63 5.09 8.17 9.88
C ASN A 63 4.42 6.81 10.11
N CYS A 64 3.21 6.79 10.69
CA CYS A 64 2.44 5.56 10.86
C CYS A 64 2.18 4.85 9.51
N LEU A 65 1.65 5.57 8.52
CA LEU A 65 1.35 5.02 7.20
C LEU A 65 2.60 4.50 6.48
N LYS A 66 3.75 5.15 6.69
CA LYS A 66 5.02 4.70 6.11
C LYS A 66 5.49 3.40 6.77
N GLN A 67 5.37 3.29 8.09
CA GLN A 67 5.73 2.08 8.81
C GLN A 67 4.82 0.90 8.42
N ASP A 68 3.51 1.09 8.39
CA ASP A 68 2.57 0.04 7.98
C ASP A 68 2.87 -0.49 6.56
N ARG A 69 3.22 0.40 5.62
CA ARG A 69 3.68 0.00 4.28
C ARG A 69 4.91 -0.92 4.33
N PHE A 70 5.87 -0.66 5.21
CA PHE A 70 7.04 -1.52 5.35
C PHE A 70 6.70 -2.88 5.97
N ASP A 71 5.84 -2.89 6.98
CA ASP A 71 5.39 -4.11 7.67
C ASP A 71 4.59 -5.00 6.72
N GLN A 72 3.67 -4.41 5.95
CA GLN A 72 2.90 -5.12 4.94
C GLN A 72 3.80 -5.61 3.79
N ALA A 73 4.77 -4.81 3.35
CA ALA A 73 5.74 -5.24 2.37
C ALA A 73 6.57 -6.44 2.88
N ALA A 74 6.94 -6.46 4.17
CA ALA A 74 7.61 -7.61 4.77
C ALA A 74 6.73 -8.87 4.77
N LYS A 75 5.49 -8.76 5.24
CA LYS A 75 4.51 -9.88 5.22
C LYS A 75 4.28 -10.40 3.79
N ASN A 76 4.17 -9.50 2.82
CA ASN A 76 3.99 -9.86 1.41
C ASN A 76 5.23 -10.54 0.82
N ARG A 77 6.43 -10.11 1.20
CA ARG A 77 7.68 -10.78 0.81
C ARG A 77 7.73 -12.22 1.33
N GLU A 78 7.40 -12.44 2.60
CA GLU A 78 7.38 -13.81 3.16
C GLU A 78 6.31 -14.69 2.50
N LYS A 79 5.09 -14.18 2.33
CA LYS A 79 4.03 -14.90 1.59
C LYS A 79 4.42 -15.19 0.14
N ALA A 80 5.16 -14.31 -0.51
CA ALA A 80 5.65 -14.53 -1.86
C ALA A 80 6.72 -15.63 -1.92
N LYS A 81 7.61 -15.71 -0.92
CA LYS A 81 8.58 -16.82 -0.81
C LYS A 81 7.87 -18.15 -0.62
N GLU A 82 6.94 -18.23 0.32
CA GLU A 82 6.15 -19.44 0.58
C GLU A 82 5.42 -19.92 -0.69
N ARG A 83 4.79 -18.99 -1.43
CA ARG A 83 4.13 -19.32 -2.69
C ARG A 83 5.11 -19.83 -3.74
N ARG A 84 6.30 -19.22 -3.85
CA ARG A 84 7.34 -19.66 -4.80
C ARG A 84 7.84 -21.05 -4.47
N GLU A 85 8.09 -21.35 -3.21
CA GLU A 85 8.52 -22.68 -2.77
C GLU A 85 7.47 -23.74 -3.09
N LYS A 86 6.19 -23.47 -2.80
CA LYS A 86 5.08 -24.37 -3.18
C LYS A 86 4.99 -24.59 -4.68
N THR A 87 5.09 -23.53 -5.49
CA THR A 87 5.09 -23.65 -6.95
C THR A 87 6.28 -24.46 -7.45
N GLN A 88 7.48 -24.25 -6.90
CA GLN A 88 8.67 -25.01 -7.29
C GLN A 88 8.57 -26.49 -6.90
N ASN A 89 8.02 -26.80 -5.72
CA ASN A 89 7.79 -28.19 -5.30
C ASN A 89 6.80 -28.88 -6.25
N ALA A 90 5.64 -28.27 -6.48
CA ALA A 90 4.64 -28.83 -7.39
C ALA A 90 5.18 -29.00 -8.82
N LEU A 91 6.01 -28.07 -9.30
CA LEU A 91 6.63 -28.20 -10.62
C LEU A 91 7.64 -29.36 -10.68
N ARG A 92 8.40 -29.59 -9.61
CA ARG A 92 9.33 -30.73 -9.52
C ARG A 92 8.59 -32.06 -9.54
N GLU A 93 7.55 -32.20 -8.73
CA GLU A 93 6.70 -33.41 -8.69
C GLU A 93 6.17 -33.75 -10.10
N LEU A 94 5.64 -32.76 -10.83
CA LEU A 94 5.16 -32.95 -12.20
C LEU A 94 6.25 -33.32 -13.22
N HIS A 95 7.51 -32.96 -12.97
CA HIS A 95 8.63 -33.31 -13.84
C HIS A 95 9.15 -34.72 -13.58
N GLU A 96 9.01 -35.24 -12.35
CA GLU A 96 9.47 -36.58 -11.95
C GLU A 96 8.46 -37.70 -12.31
N GLU A 97 7.17 -37.36 -12.46
CA GLU A 97 6.12 -38.29 -12.91
C GLU A 97 6.06 -38.52 -14.44
N LYS A 98 6.99 -37.93 -15.21
CA LYS A 98 7.08 -38.07 -16.69
C LYS A 98 8.24 -38.97 -17.12
#